data_AF-V5SFQ5-F1
#
_entry.id   AF-V5SFQ5-F1
#
_cell.length_a   1.000
_cell.length_b   1.000
_cell.length_c   1.000
_cell.angle_alpha   90.00
_cell.angle_beta   90.00
_cell.angle_gamma   90.00
#
_symmetry.space_group_name_H-M   'P 1'
#
loop_
_entity.id
_entity.type
_entity.pdbx_description
1 polymer ?
#
loop_
_entity_poly.entity_id
_entity_poly.type
_entity_poly.pdbx_seq_one_letter_code
_entity_poly.pdbx_strand_id
1 'polypeptide(L)'
;MQALMRTVGEVCPIHGVSVGARSDKQTWRVDYADTATPEQIAAAEAAISAIDANAPIVPQSVTPYQARMALHYAGHLPAVEALVSNPETDAAARIAWEYATVFERHSPFIAALAPGLGLTEQQVDDLFIVAGSLT
;
A
#
# COMPACT_ATOMS: atom_id res chain seq x y z
N MET A 1 -9.40 1.62 -7.62
CA MET A 1 -9.95 2.73 -8.43
C MET A 1 -8.94 3.87 -8.52
N GLN A 2 -8.44 4.42 -7.40
CA GLN A 2 -7.36 5.44 -7.42
C GLN A 2 -6.08 5.00 -8.13
N ALA A 3 -5.63 3.75 -7.95
CA ALA A 3 -4.42 3.24 -8.60
C ALA A 3 -4.54 3.25 -10.14
N LEU A 4 -5.68 2.78 -10.68
CA LEU A 4 -5.94 2.74 -12.13
C LEU A 4 -5.95 4.14 -12.76
N MET A 5 -6.63 5.10 -12.13
CA MET A 5 -6.68 6.49 -12.63
C MET A 5 -5.29 7.14 -12.64
N ARG A 6 -4.45 6.86 -11.64
CA ARG A 6 -3.07 7.35 -11.59
C ARG A 6 -2.22 6.74 -12.72
N THR A 7 -2.18 5.40 -12.81
CA THR A 7 -1.35 4.70 -13.79
C THR A 7 -1.74 5.02 -15.23
N VAL A 8 -3.04 5.08 -15.54
CA VAL A 8 -3.50 5.41 -16.89
C VAL A 8 -3.30 6.89 -17.20
N GLY A 9 -3.52 7.78 -16.23
CA GLY A 9 -3.31 9.22 -16.39
C GLY A 9 -1.84 9.63 -16.56
N GLU A 10 -0.89 8.80 -16.15
CA GLU A 10 0.55 9.02 -16.38
C GLU A 10 0.97 8.81 -17.84
N VAL A 11 0.26 7.93 -18.57
CA VAL A 11 0.62 7.53 -19.93
C VAL A 11 -0.30 8.12 -21.00
N CYS A 12 -1.53 8.50 -20.63
CA CYS A 12 -2.52 9.01 -21.57
C CYS A 12 -3.40 10.10 -20.92
N PRO A 13 -3.70 11.22 -21.62
CA PRO A 13 -4.68 12.18 -21.13
C PRO A 13 -6.07 11.53 -21.08
N ILE A 14 -6.71 11.58 -19.92
CA ILE A 14 -8.03 10.99 -19.65
C ILE A 14 -8.94 12.00 -18.94
N HIS A 15 -10.24 11.91 -19.20
CA HIS A 15 -11.29 12.62 -18.47
C HIS A 15 -11.75 11.86 -17.23
N GLY A 16 -11.70 10.54 -17.26
CA GLY A 16 -12.18 9.71 -16.16
C GLY A 16 -11.95 8.23 -16.39
N VAL A 17 -12.13 7.46 -15.31
CA VAL A 17 -12.10 5.99 -15.35
C VAL A 17 -13.25 5.44 -14.54
N SER A 18 -13.97 4.49 -15.10
CA SER A 18 -15.04 3.74 -14.43
C SER A 18 -14.65 2.28 -14.32
N VAL A 19 -14.67 1.74 -13.10
CA VAL A 19 -14.34 0.34 -12.82
C VAL A 19 -15.60 -0.36 -12.34
N GLY A 20 -16.09 -1.31 -13.14
CA GLY A 20 -17.16 -2.22 -12.73
C GLY A 20 -16.67 -3.25 -11.72
N ALA A 21 -16.67 -4.53 -12.10
CA ALA A 21 -16.10 -5.59 -11.26
C ALA A 21 -14.57 -5.57 -11.37
N ARG A 22 -13.87 -5.50 -10.23
CA ARG A 22 -12.39 -5.48 -10.23
C ARG A 22 -11.81 -6.74 -10.90
N SER A 23 -12.35 -7.90 -10.61
CA SER A 23 -11.92 -9.17 -11.21
C SER A 23 -12.22 -9.29 -12.71
N ASP A 24 -13.08 -8.43 -13.27
CA ASP A 24 -13.46 -8.44 -14.69
C ASP A 24 -13.10 -7.11 -15.37
N LYS A 25 -11.92 -7.08 -15.98
CA LYS A 25 -11.39 -5.92 -16.71
C LYS A 25 -12.24 -5.54 -17.93
N GLN A 26 -13.11 -6.41 -18.45
CA GLN A 26 -14.02 -6.05 -19.56
C GLN A 26 -15.08 -5.04 -19.13
N THR A 27 -15.36 -4.95 -17.83
CA THR A 27 -16.29 -3.97 -17.25
C THR A 27 -15.66 -2.62 -16.99
N TRP A 28 -14.34 -2.48 -17.22
CA TRP A 28 -13.62 -1.23 -16.99
C TRP A 28 -13.74 -0.34 -18.22
N ARG A 29 -14.03 0.94 -18.02
CA ARG A 29 -14.14 1.95 -19.08
C ARG A 29 -13.18 3.09 -18.77
N VAL A 30 -12.42 3.52 -19.76
CA VAL A 30 -11.53 4.68 -19.69
C VAL A 30 -12.02 5.72 -20.68
N ASP A 31 -12.32 6.91 -20.19
CA ASP A 31 -12.72 8.03 -21.02
C ASP A 31 -11.46 8.81 -21.40
N TYR A 32 -10.89 8.52 -22.56
CA TYR A 32 -9.72 9.21 -23.10
C TYR A 32 -10.07 10.63 -23.53
N ALA A 33 -9.12 11.56 -23.42
CA ALA A 33 -9.29 12.90 -23.96
C ALA A 33 -9.17 12.89 -25.49
N ASP A 34 -9.82 13.83 -26.17
CA ASP A 34 -9.75 13.98 -27.63
C ASP A 34 -8.32 14.25 -28.14
N THR A 35 -7.41 14.66 -27.24
CA THR A 35 -5.99 14.90 -27.51
C THR A 35 -5.12 13.65 -27.38
N ALA A 36 -5.67 12.51 -26.94
CA ALA A 36 -4.92 11.27 -26.78
C ALA A 36 -4.47 10.71 -28.13
N THR A 37 -3.17 10.43 -28.26
CA THR A 37 -2.62 9.81 -29.47
C THR A 37 -2.86 8.29 -29.45
N PRO A 38 -2.87 7.62 -30.63
CA PRO A 38 -2.98 6.16 -30.69
C PRO A 38 -1.89 5.43 -29.90
N GLU A 39 -0.68 6.01 -29.83
CA GLU A 39 0.44 5.47 -29.05
C GLU A 39 0.18 5.56 -27.54
N GLN A 40 -0.40 6.67 -27.07
CA GLN A 40 -0.79 6.86 -25.67
C GLN A 40 -1.93 5.93 -25.26
N ILE A 41 -2.91 5.74 -26.14
CA ILE A 41 -4.02 4.80 -25.92
C ILE A 41 -3.49 3.36 -25.84
N ALA A 42 -2.58 2.96 -26.75
CA ALA A 42 -1.96 1.64 -26.69
C ALA A 42 -1.13 1.45 -25.40
N ALA A 43 -0.42 2.48 -24.93
CA ALA A 43 0.30 2.45 -23.66
C ALA A 43 -0.65 2.34 -22.46
N ALA A 44 -1.80 3.04 -22.49
CA ALA A 44 -2.84 2.92 -21.47
C ALA A 44 -3.43 1.51 -21.41
N GLU A 45 -3.77 0.92 -22.55
CA GLU A 45 -4.28 -0.46 -22.63
C GLU A 45 -3.27 -1.49 -22.11
N ALA A 46 -1.99 -1.33 -22.46
CA ALA A 46 -0.92 -2.16 -21.93
C ALA A 46 -0.81 -2.03 -20.40
N ALA A 47 -0.89 -0.81 -19.87
CA ALA A 47 -0.88 -0.56 -18.43
C ALA A 47 -2.10 -1.20 -17.72
N ILE A 48 -3.29 -1.10 -18.29
CA ILE A 48 -4.52 -1.73 -17.77
C ILE A 48 -4.38 -3.26 -17.74
N SER A 49 -3.81 -3.84 -18.79
CA SER A 49 -3.56 -5.28 -18.86
C SER A 49 -2.56 -5.74 -17.80
N ALA A 50 -1.53 -4.95 -17.52
CA ALA A 50 -0.51 -5.23 -16.51
C ALA A 50 -1.00 -5.10 -15.06
N ILE A 51 -2.07 -4.35 -14.79
CA ILE A 51 -2.60 -4.19 -13.41
C ILE A 51 -3.10 -5.53 -12.88
N ASP A 52 -2.54 -6.01 -11.77
CA ASP A 52 -3.13 -7.14 -11.05
C ASP A 52 -4.40 -6.67 -10.33
N ALA A 53 -5.55 -7.00 -10.91
CA ALA A 53 -6.84 -6.61 -10.37
C ALA A 53 -7.28 -7.43 -9.15
N ASN A 54 -6.58 -8.53 -8.88
CA ASN A 54 -6.77 -9.37 -7.70
C ASN A 54 -5.78 -9.05 -6.59
N ALA A 55 -4.91 -8.04 -6.77
CA ALA A 55 -4.00 -7.60 -5.74
C ALA A 55 -4.76 -7.32 -4.43
N PRO A 56 -4.33 -7.91 -3.30
CA PRO A 56 -5.00 -7.72 -2.02
C PRO A 56 -5.06 -6.24 -1.65
N ILE A 57 -6.22 -5.81 -1.13
CA ILE A 57 -6.39 -4.44 -0.67
C ILE A 57 -5.56 -4.28 0.61
N VAL A 58 -4.52 -3.46 0.54
CA VAL A 58 -3.69 -3.13 1.72
C VAL A 58 -4.51 -2.22 2.65
N PRO A 59 -4.79 -2.65 3.89
CA PRO A 59 -5.42 -1.80 4.90
C PRO A 59 -4.59 -0.52 5.13
N GLN A 60 -5.25 0.63 5.17
CA GLN A 60 -4.55 1.90 5.42
C GLN A 60 -4.22 2.09 6.90
N SER A 61 -4.92 1.39 7.78
CA SER A 61 -4.66 1.36 9.20
C SER A 61 -5.00 0.00 9.81
N VAL A 62 -4.29 -0.34 10.89
CA VAL A 62 -4.51 -1.56 11.67
C VAL A 62 -4.40 -1.26 13.16
N THR A 63 -5.02 -2.08 13.99
CA THR A 63 -4.90 -1.97 15.44
C THR A 63 -3.51 -2.43 15.93
N PRO A 64 -3.06 -2.02 17.12
CA PRO A 64 -1.79 -2.47 17.68
C PRO A 64 -1.69 -3.98 17.83
N TYR A 65 -2.80 -4.64 18.18
CA TYR A 65 -2.86 -6.10 18.26
C TYR A 65 -2.59 -6.74 16.90
N GLN A 66 -3.31 -6.31 15.86
CA GLN A 66 -3.13 -6.81 14.49
C GLN A 66 -1.71 -6.60 13.98
N ALA A 67 -1.14 -5.40 14.18
CA ALA A 67 0.23 -5.09 13.77
C ALA A 67 1.25 -5.97 14.47
N ARG A 68 1.18 -6.09 15.81
CA ARG A 68 2.12 -6.90 16.60
C ARG A 68 2.01 -8.38 16.25
N MET A 69 0.80 -8.90 16.01
CA MET A 69 0.61 -10.29 15.58
C MET A 69 1.14 -10.56 14.17
N ALA A 70 0.93 -9.64 13.22
CA ALA A 70 1.51 -9.78 11.88
C ALA A 70 3.05 -9.76 11.92
N LEU A 71 3.64 -8.84 12.71
CA LEU A 71 5.08 -8.81 12.94
C LEU A 71 5.59 -10.08 13.64
N HIS A 72 4.81 -10.65 14.57
CA HIS A 72 5.14 -11.90 15.23
C HIS A 72 5.16 -13.06 14.24
N TYR A 73 4.12 -13.21 13.41
CA TYR A 73 4.06 -14.26 12.39
C TYR A 73 5.13 -14.14 11.31
N ALA A 74 5.53 -12.91 10.97
CA ALA A 74 6.63 -12.65 10.06
C ALA A 74 8.03 -12.78 10.73
N GLY A 75 8.10 -13.01 12.04
CA GLY A 75 9.36 -13.09 12.79
C GLY A 75 10.10 -11.75 12.97
N HIS A 76 9.46 -10.63 12.64
CA HIS A 76 10.04 -9.29 12.75
C HIS A 76 9.81 -8.61 14.11
N LEU A 77 8.89 -9.12 14.92
CA LEU A 77 8.56 -8.52 16.23
C LEU A 77 9.79 -8.31 17.13
N PRO A 78 10.70 -9.29 17.31
CA PRO A 78 11.88 -9.09 18.15
C PRO A 78 12.81 -7.98 17.65
N ALA A 79 12.93 -7.84 16.33
CA ALA A 79 13.75 -6.80 15.72
C ALA A 79 13.12 -5.41 15.89
N VAL A 80 11.80 -5.30 15.81
CA VAL A 80 11.06 -4.06 16.12
C VAL A 80 11.27 -3.68 17.59
N GLU A 81 11.11 -4.63 18.51
CA GLU A 81 11.29 -4.41 19.95
C GLU A 81 12.72 -3.97 20.30
N ALA A 82 13.73 -4.58 19.66
CA ALA A 82 15.12 -4.15 19.81
C ALA A 82 15.35 -2.74 19.27
N LEU A 83 14.74 -2.39 18.13
CA LEU A 83 14.84 -1.06 17.54
C LEU A 83 14.20 -0.01 18.46
N VAL A 84 12.97 -0.20 18.92
CA VAL A 84 12.30 0.78 19.80
C VAL A 84 12.93 0.87 21.20
N SER A 85 13.63 -0.17 21.65
CA SER A 85 14.37 -0.13 22.92
C SER A 85 15.69 0.62 22.82
N ASN A 86 16.19 0.89 21.60
CA ASN A 86 17.42 1.64 21.41
C ASN A 86 17.21 3.10 21.86
N PRO A 87 18.04 3.64 22.79
CA PRO A 87 17.93 5.02 23.26
C PRO A 87 18.14 6.06 22.14
N GLU A 88 18.85 5.71 21.07
CA GLU A 88 19.07 6.57 19.90
C GLU A 88 17.84 6.63 18.97
N THR A 89 16.86 5.74 19.16
CA THR A 89 15.62 5.80 18.40
C THR A 89 14.77 6.99 18.81
N ASP A 90 14.20 7.65 17.81
CA ASP A 90 13.34 8.81 17.99
C ASP A 90 12.27 8.55 19.06
N ALA A 91 12.12 9.50 19.99
CA ALA A 91 11.13 9.43 21.05
C ALA A 91 9.72 9.31 20.47
N ALA A 92 9.44 9.93 19.33
CA ALA A 92 8.14 9.80 18.66
C ALA A 92 7.85 8.35 18.24
N ALA A 93 8.85 7.62 17.74
CA ALA A 93 8.68 6.23 17.34
C ALA A 93 8.42 5.31 18.55
N ARG A 94 9.10 5.57 19.68
CA ARG A 94 8.87 4.86 20.94
C ARG A 94 7.47 5.11 21.50
N ILE A 95 7.04 6.38 21.53
CA ILE A 95 5.70 6.77 21.96
C ILE A 95 4.63 6.14 21.07
N ALA A 96 4.83 6.14 19.76
CA ALA A 96 3.91 5.51 18.82
C ALA A 96 3.82 3.99 19.06
N TRP A 97 4.96 3.30 19.23
CA TRP A 97 4.95 1.86 19.51
C TRP A 97 4.22 1.50 20.81
N GLU A 98 4.35 2.33 21.84
CA GLU A 98 3.79 2.07 23.17
C GLU A 98 2.31 2.49 23.29
N TYR A 99 1.95 3.67 22.78
CA TYR A 99 0.66 4.31 23.07
C TYR A 99 -0.25 4.50 21.85
N ALA A 100 0.20 4.23 20.62
CA ALA A 100 -0.69 4.38 19.47
C ALA A 100 -1.88 3.42 19.61
N THR A 101 -3.08 3.95 19.38
CA THR A 101 -4.32 3.16 19.32
C THR A 101 -4.59 2.62 17.91
N VAL A 102 -3.89 3.15 16.92
CA VAL A 102 -3.95 2.78 15.51
C VAL A 102 -2.59 2.99 14.87
N PHE A 103 -2.19 2.07 14.00
CA PHE A 103 -1.02 2.24 13.14
C PHE A 103 -1.48 2.50 11.72
N GLU A 104 -1.17 3.69 11.19
CA GLU A 104 -1.41 4.04 9.80
C GLU A 104 -0.21 3.63 8.94
N ARG A 105 -0.48 3.07 7.75
CA ARG A 105 0.53 2.61 6.79
C ARG A 105 1.54 3.70 6.45
N HIS A 106 1.06 4.93 6.28
CA HIS A 106 1.87 6.09 5.91
C HIS A 106 2.28 6.95 7.13
N SER A 107 2.19 6.41 8.34
CA SER A 107 2.60 7.16 9.54
C SER A 107 4.12 7.35 9.59
N PRO A 108 4.60 8.43 10.24
CA PRO A 108 6.03 8.63 10.49
C PRO A 108 6.69 7.45 11.19
N PHE A 109 5.95 6.73 12.04
CA PHE A 109 6.43 5.53 12.71
C PHE A 109 6.80 4.41 11.72
N ILE A 110 5.89 4.06 10.81
CA ILE A 110 6.15 3.01 9.81
C ILE A 110 7.28 3.43 8.86
N ALA A 111 7.31 4.70 8.46
CA ALA A 111 8.38 5.25 7.62
C ALA A 111 9.76 5.19 8.30
N ALA A 112 9.84 5.39 9.62
CA ALA A 112 11.09 5.25 10.38
C ALA A 112 11.48 3.79 10.64
N LEU A 113 10.48 2.91 10.78
CA LEU A 113 10.66 1.51 11.13
C LEU A 113 11.15 0.67 9.95
N ALA A 114 10.55 0.84 8.76
CA ALA A 114 10.84 0.00 7.61
C ALA A 114 12.34 -0.02 7.21
N PRO A 115 13.06 1.13 7.11
CA PRO A 115 14.49 1.14 6.82
C PRO A 115 15.33 0.44 7.91
N GLY A 116 14.96 0.60 9.18
CA GLY A 116 15.66 -0.01 10.31
C GLY A 116 15.56 -1.55 10.33
N LEU A 117 14.54 -2.11 9.70
CA LEU A 117 14.37 -3.57 9.53
C LEU A 117 14.78 -4.07 8.14
N GLY A 118 15.23 -3.19 7.24
CA GLY A 118 15.50 -3.54 5.85
C GLY A 118 14.27 -4.00 5.07
N LEU A 119 13.07 -3.57 5.47
CA LEU A 119 11.82 -3.91 4.81
C LEU A 119 11.60 -3.03 3.59
N THR A 120 11.21 -3.66 2.48
CA THR A 120 10.72 -2.94 1.29
C THR A 120 9.28 -2.48 1.49
N GLU A 121 8.82 -1.52 0.68
CA GLU A 121 7.41 -1.08 0.70
C GLU A 121 6.45 -2.26 0.48
N GLN A 122 6.82 -3.21 -0.39
CA GLN A 122 6.01 -4.40 -0.64
C GLN A 122 5.91 -5.30 0.60
N GLN A 123 6.99 -5.47 1.35
CA GLN A 123 6.97 -6.27 2.58
C GLN A 123 6.16 -5.60 3.69
N VAL A 124 6.19 -4.26 3.76
CA VAL A 124 5.30 -3.51 4.65
C VAL A 124 3.84 -3.74 4.25
N ASP A 125 3.52 -3.75 2.96
CA ASP A 125 2.17 -4.04 2.48
C ASP A 125 1.68 -5.42 2.86
N ASP A 126 2.55 -6.42 2.68
CA ASP A 126 2.24 -7.80 3.05
C ASP A 126 1.95 -7.91 4.56
N LEU A 127 2.70 -7.20 5.41
CA LEU A 127 2.43 -7.13 6.85
C LEU A 127 1.07 -6.49 7.16
N PHE A 128 0.70 -5.40 6.48
CA PHE A 128 -0.59 -4.74 6.67
C PHE A 128 -1.75 -5.61 6.18
N ILE A 129 -1.58 -6.34 5.07
CA ILE A 129 -2.56 -7.31 4.56
C ILE A 129 -2.78 -8.43 5.57
N VAL A 130 -1.70 -9.02 6.09
CA VAL A 130 -1.78 -10.06 7.13
C VAL A 130 -2.46 -9.51 8.38
N ALA A 131 -2.04 -8.34 8.86
CA ALA A 131 -2.62 -7.68 10.03
C ALA A 131 -4.13 -7.45 9.87
N GLY A 132 -4.58 -6.96 8.71
CA GLY A 132 -6.00 -6.75 8.43
C GLY A 132 -6.84 -8.03 8.36
N SER A 133 -6.22 -9.19 8.16
CA SER A 133 -6.91 -10.50 8.21
C SER A 133 -7.16 -11.01 9.63
N LEU A 134 -6.51 -10.42 10.64
CA LEU A 134 -6.63 -10.82 12.03
C LEU A 134 -7.79 -10.06 12.69
N THR A 135 -8.80 -10.78 13.18
CA THR A 135 -9.99 -10.22 13.85
C THR A 135 -10.00 -10.50 15.34
#